data_AF-A0A7G2IUY5-F1
#
_entry.id   AF-A0A7G2IUY5-F1
#
_cell.length_a   1.000
_cell.length_b   1.000
_cell.length_c   1.000
_cell.angle_alpha   90.00
_cell.angle_beta   90.00
_cell.angle_gamma   90.00
#
_symmetry.space_group_name_H-M   'P 1'
#
loop_
_entity.id
_entity.type
_entity.pdbx_description
1 polymer ?
#
loop_
_entity_poly.entity_id
_entity_poly.type
_entity_poly.pdbx_seq_one_letter_code
_entity_poly.pdbx_strand_id
1 'polypeptide(L)'
;MANLTAWDFGYLPGGEVLRRVSLTLDTMDKMEHYRGHLYNWYDTRTLAPLSPRYISSVDSGNMAGHLLTLRAGLSAMRHQPVLSNQQILAGLNDTLDILEKQWGKNPPDSLRLLRKHCLNAVSLSPQALFSELKSMRTQCNHLTSACHQGSPLQMRWAGHLEHQLVQLCHEWSLLLGWLPASWNEQTLPTLSELARPTLTGTGTPPASVAEQARMRLNIITELEQRLDEHARMDFAFLYSEATSLLSVGYNCDTNMPDKSHYDLLPSEIRLTSFLAIATNQLPLKSWYALGRLFTTIDNETALMSWSGSMFEYLMPNLVMPTWPGSLLDEMSQSAVMRQIHWGKERGVPWGVSESGYHAFDVQHNYQYQAFGVPGLGLRRGLADDMVVAPYATLLALMVSPQRACENLFRLQKMVHAENTVFMKRWTIPPHVLQPVSSMRWYSPGWRITRVWHFRRWLMCCLTPP
;
A
#
# COMPACT_ATOMS: atom_id res chain seq x y z
N MET A 1 -3.27 4.41 3.82
CA MET A 1 -3.61 3.48 2.71
C MET A 1 -3.50 2.00 3.07
N ALA A 2 -2.35 1.48 3.54
CA ALA A 2 -2.21 0.04 3.83
C ALA A 2 -3.27 -0.54 4.79
N ASN A 3 -3.70 0.21 5.82
CA ASN A 3 -4.76 -0.21 6.74
C ASN A 3 -6.11 -0.37 6.03
N LEU A 4 -6.50 0.61 5.20
CA LEU A 4 -7.73 0.54 4.41
C LEU A 4 -7.69 -0.70 3.49
N THR A 5 -6.58 -0.88 2.79
CA THR A 5 -6.44 -2.03 1.90
C THR A 5 -6.47 -3.35 2.66
N ALA A 6 -5.87 -3.43 3.86
CA ALA A 6 -5.99 -4.63 4.70
C ALA A 6 -7.45 -4.98 5.04
N TRP A 7 -8.35 -3.99 5.14
CA TRP A 7 -9.78 -4.23 5.28
C TRP A 7 -10.43 -4.74 3.98
N ASP A 8 -10.11 -4.18 2.82
CA ASP A 8 -10.61 -4.68 1.53
C ASP A 8 -10.19 -6.13 1.21
N PHE A 9 -9.04 -6.54 1.76
CA PHE A 9 -8.54 -7.93 1.69
C PHE A 9 -9.08 -8.86 2.77
N GLY A 10 -9.84 -8.33 3.74
CA GLY A 10 -10.32 -9.12 4.88
C GLY A 10 -9.23 -9.54 5.87
N TYR A 11 -8.08 -8.85 5.86
CA TYR A 11 -7.01 -9.05 6.83
C TYR A 11 -7.31 -8.39 8.17
N LEU A 12 -8.03 -7.26 8.16
CA LEU A 12 -8.43 -6.52 9.35
C LEU A 12 -9.93 -6.19 9.31
N PRO A 13 -10.64 -6.26 10.45
CA PRO A 13 -11.98 -5.72 10.54
C PRO A 13 -11.97 -4.18 10.59
N GLY A 14 -13.12 -3.57 10.28
CA GLY A 14 -13.25 -2.11 10.19
C GLY A 14 -12.86 -1.39 11.47
N GLY A 15 -13.21 -1.92 12.64
CA GLY A 15 -12.85 -1.32 13.93
C GLY A 15 -11.33 -1.18 14.14
N GLU A 16 -10.55 -2.17 13.70
CA GLU A 16 -9.09 -2.14 13.80
C GLU A 16 -8.46 -1.16 12.81
N VAL A 17 -9.04 -1.02 11.61
CA VAL A 17 -8.61 0.01 10.64
C VAL A 17 -8.79 1.40 11.23
N LEU A 18 -9.98 1.70 11.77
CA LEU A 18 -10.25 2.99 12.40
C LEU A 18 -9.23 3.27 13.51
N ARG A 19 -9.01 2.31 14.42
CA ARG A 19 -8.03 2.44 15.50
C ARG A 19 -6.61 2.73 15.00
N ARG A 20 -6.12 1.99 14.00
CA ARG A 20 -4.76 2.18 13.46
C ARG A 20 -4.59 3.50 12.73
N VAL A 21 -5.63 3.96 12.02
CA VAL A 21 -5.61 5.26 11.36
C VAL A 21 -5.65 6.38 12.40
N SER A 22 -6.50 6.29 13.44
CA SER A 22 -6.50 7.24 14.57
C SER A 22 -5.12 7.37 15.20
N LEU A 23 -4.47 6.25 15.55
CA LEU A 23 -3.12 6.28 16.14
C LEU A 23 -2.09 6.93 15.22
N THR A 24 -2.21 6.76 13.91
CA THR A 24 -1.30 7.38 12.94
C THR A 24 -1.51 8.89 12.91
N LEU A 25 -2.77 9.33 12.86
CA LEU A 25 -3.08 10.76 12.89
C LEU A 25 -2.75 11.39 14.23
N ASP A 26 -2.88 10.66 15.35
CA ASP A 26 -2.51 11.17 16.69
C ASP A 26 -1.01 11.45 16.78
N THR A 27 -0.19 10.71 16.04
CA THR A 27 1.23 11.02 15.87
C THR A 27 1.42 12.23 14.97
N MET A 28 0.75 12.28 13.82
CA MET A 28 0.87 13.41 12.88
C MET A 28 0.46 14.73 13.52
N ASP A 29 -0.63 14.77 14.30
CA ASP A 29 -1.11 15.98 14.99
C ASP A 29 -0.05 16.59 15.94
N LYS A 30 0.88 15.76 16.45
CA LYS A 30 1.96 16.19 17.35
C LYS A 30 3.21 16.64 16.62
N MET A 31 3.35 16.29 15.34
CA MET A 31 4.52 16.61 14.55
C MET A 31 4.48 18.08 14.15
N GLU A 32 5.64 18.76 14.19
CA GLU A 32 5.74 20.13 13.70
C GLU A 32 5.53 20.16 12.18
N HIS A 33 4.75 21.12 11.68
CA HIS A 33 4.50 21.32 10.26
C HIS A 33 4.97 22.72 9.82
N TYR A 34 5.32 22.85 8.54
CA TYR A 34 5.59 24.14 7.90
C TYR A 34 4.53 24.41 6.82
N ARG A 35 3.64 25.38 7.05
CA ARG A 35 2.53 25.72 6.12
C ARG A 35 1.68 24.49 5.71
N GLY A 36 1.40 23.62 6.68
CA GLY A 36 0.68 22.36 6.46
C GLY A 36 1.54 21.21 5.95
N HIS A 37 2.78 21.45 5.51
CA HIS A 37 3.69 20.39 5.07
C HIS A 37 4.40 19.72 6.23
N LEU A 38 4.56 18.40 6.14
CA LEU A 38 5.51 17.66 6.96
C LEU A 38 6.94 17.88 6.45
N TYR A 39 7.89 17.94 7.37
CA TYR A 39 9.32 17.86 7.03
C TYR A 39 9.67 16.46 6.52
N ASN A 40 10.72 16.38 5.70
CA ASN A 40 11.16 15.10 5.15
C ASN A 40 11.61 14.10 6.21
N TRP A 41 12.09 14.57 7.37
CA TRP A 41 12.65 13.71 8.40
C TRP A 41 12.31 14.19 9.81
N TYR A 42 11.95 13.22 10.65
CA TYR A 42 11.67 13.39 12.08
C TYR A 42 12.37 12.29 12.87
N ASP A 43 12.75 12.60 14.10
CA ASP A 43 13.11 11.57 15.08
C ASP A 43 11.85 10.76 15.44
N THR A 44 11.94 9.43 15.36
CA THR A 44 10.78 8.54 15.51
C THR A 44 10.30 8.40 16.95
N ARG A 45 11.06 8.88 17.94
CA ARG A 45 10.73 8.81 19.37
C ARG A 45 10.26 10.15 19.89
N THR A 46 10.95 11.23 19.54
CA THR A 46 10.64 12.58 20.03
C THR A 46 9.69 13.34 19.11
N LEU A 47 9.54 12.90 17.86
CA LEU A 47 8.80 13.59 16.80
C LEU A 47 9.38 14.97 16.45
N ALA A 48 10.61 15.26 16.87
CA ALA A 48 11.30 16.50 16.52
C ALA A 48 11.77 16.44 15.06
N PRO A 49 11.62 17.53 14.28
CA PRO A 49 12.20 17.62 12.94
C PRO A 49 13.73 17.46 12.99
N LEU A 50 14.28 16.73 12.02
CA LEU A 50 15.73 16.59 11.88
C LEU A 50 16.28 17.66 10.94
N SER A 51 17.45 18.20 11.25
CA SER A 51 18.16 19.12 10.36
C SER A 51 18.80 18.39 9.17
N PRO A 52 18.77 18.96 7.95
CA PRO A 52 18.10 20.22 7.62
C PRO A 52 16.57 20.05 7.59
N ARG A 53 15.84 21.03 8.15
CA ARG A 53 14.38 21.07 8.06
C ARG A 53 13.99 21.37 6.62
N TYR A 54 13.58 20.33 5.90
CA TYR A 54 13.37 20.36 4.46
C TYR A 54 11.96 19.92 4.10
N ILE A 55 11.34 20.62 3.16
CA ILE A 55 10.04 20.28 2.57
C ILE A 55 10.25 19.82 1.13
N SER A 56 9.84 18.60 0.82
CA SER A 56 9.82 18.06 -0.56
C SER A 56 8.46 18.31 -1.21
N SER A 57 8.48 18.90 -2.42
CA SER A 57 7.26 19.10 -3.23
C SER A 57 6.58 17.78 -3.59
N VAL A 58 7.39 16.75 -3.85
CA VAL A 58 6.94 15.40 -4.21
C VAL A 58 6.35 14.68 -3.03
N ASP A 59 7.04 14.65 -1.89
CA ASP A 59 6.59 13.89 -0.72
C ASP A 59 5.30 14.49 -0.17
N SER A 60 5.20 15.82 -0.19
CA SER A 60 4.01 16.56 0.19
C SER A 60 2.81 16.23 -0.71
N GLY A 61 2.96 16.27 -2.04
CA GLY A 61 1.85 15.94 -2.94
C GLY A 61 1.46 14.47 -2.91
N ASN A 62 2.44 13.57 -2.76
CA ASN A 62 2.20 12.15 -2.53
C ASN A 62 1.39 11.92 -1.26
N MET A 63 1.78 12.57 -0.15
CA MET A 63 1.06 12.50 1.12
C MET A 63 -0.37 13.03 0.97
N ALA A 64 -0.55 14.24 0.44
CA ALA A 64 -1.86 14.85 0.24
C ALA A 64 -2.79 13.95 -0.60
N GLY A 65 -2.31 13.42 -1.73
CA GLY A 65 -3.10 12.53 -2.58
C GLY A 65 -3.52 11.23 -1.88
N HIS A 66 -2.64 10.65 -1.07
CA HIS A 66 -2.94 9.42 -0.33
C HIS A 66 -3.85 9.67 0.89
N LEU A 67 -3.76 10.83 1.54
CA LEU A 67 -4.67 11.24 2.62
C LEU A 67 -6.09 11.46 2.09
N LEU A 68 -6.23 12.17 0.96
CA LEU A 68 -7.53 12.37 0.30
C LEU A 68 -8.15 11.05 -0.17
N THR A 69 -7.33 10.13 -0.70
CA THR A 69 -7.79 8.78 -1.07
C THR A 69 -8.22 7.98 0.15
N LEU A 70 -7.47 8.04 1.25
CA LEU A 70 -7.83 7.38 2.50
C LEU A 70 -9.15 7.92 3.04
N ARG A 71 -9.36 9.24 3.02
CA ARG A 71 -10.61 9.90 3.42
C ARG A 71 -11.80 9.34 2.65
N ALA A 72 -11.70 9.28 1.31
CA ALA A 72 -12.76 8.73 0.48
C ALA A 72 -13.06 7.25 0.81
N GLY A 73 -12.01 6.46 1.07
CA GLY A 73 -12.15 5.07 1.50
C GLY A 73 -12.85 4.90 2.85
N LEU A 74 -12.48 5.70 3.86
CA LEU A 74 -13.14 5.68 5.16
C LEU A 74 -14.61 6.13 5.06
N SER A 75 -14.90 7.10 4.19
CA SER A 75 -16.27 7.52 3.91
C SER A 75 -17.13 6.36 3.39
N ALA A 76 -16.59 5.58 2.45
CA ALA A 76 -17.28 4.44 1.87
C ALA A 76 -17.61 3.35 2.91
N MET A 77 -16.79 3.19 3.96
CA MET A 77 -17.05 2.22 5.04
C MET A 77 -18.40 2.43 5.74
N ARG A 78 -18.97 3.63 5.70
CA ARG A 78 -20.29 3.93 6.29
C ARG A 78 -21.42 3.13 5.64
N HIS A 79 -21.27 2.81 4.36
CA HIS A 79 -22.31 2.23 3.50
C HIS A 79 -21.94 0.85 2.97
N GLN A 80 -20.78 0.32 3.35
CA GLN A 80 -20.42 -1.07 3.07
C GLN A 80 -20.80 -1.97 4.26
N PRO A 81 -21.08 -3.27 4.00
CA PRO A 81 -21.33 -4.24 5.07
C PRO A 81 -20.21 -4.20 6.12
N VAL A 82 -20.56 -4.24 7.40
CA VAL A 82 -19.54 -4.18 8.48
C VAL A 82 -18.54 -5.34 8.43
N LEU A 83 -18.98 -6.47 7.88
CA LEU A 83 -18.18 -7.63 7.52
C LEU A 83 -18.70 -8.20 6.20
N SER A 84 -17.81 -8.84 5.44
CA SER A 84 -18.15 -9.56 4.21
C SER A 84 -17.57 -10.97 4.28
N ASN A 85 -18.44 -11.97 4.15
CA ASN A 85 -18.05 -13.39 4.18
C ASN A 85 -16.99 -13.69 3.12
N GLN A 86 -17.17 -13.17 1.90
CA GLN A 86 -16.24 -13.37 0.79
C GLN A 86 -14.88 -12.72 1.07
N GLN A 87 -14.84 -11.50 1.62
CA GLN A 87 -13.59 -10.84 1.95
C GLN A 87 -12.86 -11.55 3.10
N ILE A 88 -13.58 -11.93 4.16
CA ILE A 88 -13.03 -12.67 5.29
C ILE A 88 -12.38 -13.97 4.84
N LEU A 89 -13.11 -14.80 4.08
CA LEU A 89 -12.59 -16.09 3.64
C LEU A 89 -11.42 -15.93 2.67
N ALA A 90 -11.43 -14.91 1.81
CA ALA A 90 -10.27 -14.60 0.97
C ALA A 90 -9.04 -14.24 1.82
N GLY A 91 -9.20 -13.36 2.81
CA GLY A 91 -8.11 -12.95 3.68
C GLY A 91 -7.56 -14.07 4.55
N LEU A 92 -8.43 -14.98 5.01
CA LEU A 92 -8.02 -16.19 5.74
C LEU A 92 -7.29 -17.17 4.82
N ASN A 93 -7.78 -17.36 3.58
CA ASN A 93 -7.14 -18.22 2.59
C ASN A 93 -5.74 -17.73 2.23
N ASP A 94 -5.51 -16.43 2.07
CA ASP A 94 -4.17 -15.88 1.81
C ASP A 94 -3.19 -16.27 2.92
N THR A 95 -3.60 -16.15 4.19
CA THR A 95 -2.77 -16.50 5.34
C THR A 95 -2.55 -18.01 5.43
N LEU A 96 -3.59 -18.82 5.19
CA LEU A 96 -3.50 -20.29 5.19
C LEU A 96 -2.59 -20.80 4.07
N ASP A 97 -2.67 -20.21 2.87
CA ASP A 97 -1.81 -20.58 1.73
C ASP A 97 -0.34 -20.33 2.05
N ILE A 98 -0.03 -19.25 2.77
CA ILE A 98 1.33 -18.96 3.23
C ILE A 98 1.77 -20.00 4.28
N LEU A 99 0.92 -20.30 5.25
CA LEU A 99 1.20 -21.31 6.28
C LEU A 99 1.46 -22.68 5.68
N GLU A 100 0.59 -23.18 4.81
CA GLU A 100 0.74 -24.48 4.15
C GLU A 100 2.05 -24.57 3.37
N LYS A 101 2.46 -23.50 2.68
CA LYS A 101 3.78 -23.43 2.02
C LYS A 101 4.95 -23.56 3.01
N GLN A 102 4.81 -23.08 4.25
CA GLN A 102 5.85 -23.21 5.28
C GLN A 102 5.95 -24.62 5.88
N TRP A 103 4.89 -25.42 5.87
CA TRP A 103 4.94 -26.83 6.32
C TRP A 103 5.23 -27.82 5.19
N GLY A 104 4.95 -27.46 3.95
CA GLY A 104 5.16 -28.33 2.80
C GLY A 104 4.32 -29.60 2.89
N LYS A 105 4.96 -30.78 2.82
CA LYS A 105 4.26 -32.07 2.66
C LYS A 105 3.65 -32.62 3.95
N ASN A 106 4.11 -32.18 5.12
CA ASN A 106 3.69 -32.74 6.42
C ASN A 106 3.09 -31.65 7.33
N PRO A 107 1.96 -31.01 6.95
CA PRO A 107 1.29 -30.07 7.82
C PRO A 107 0.65 -30.78 9.02
N PRO A 108 0.60 -30.13 10.20
CA PRO A 108 -0.10 -30.66 11.36
C PRO A 108 -1.59 -30.77 11.08
N ASP A 109 -2.28 -31.68 11.78
CA ASP A 109 -3.70 -31.92 11.57
C ASP A 109 -4.56 -30.68 11.83
N SER A 110 -4.15 -29.82 12.77
CA SER A 110 -4.82 -28.53 13.02
C SER A 110 -4.82 -27.62 11.79
N LEU A 111 -3.74 -27.59 11.00
CA LEU A 111 -3.68 -26.81 9.75
C LEU A 111 -4.58 -27.42 8.66
N ARG A 112 -4.63 -28.75 8.55
CA ARG A 112 -5.55 -29.45 7.63
C ARG A 112 -7.01 -29.19 7.98
N LEU A 113 -7.33 -29.21 9.28
CA LEU A 113 -8.67 -28.93 9.78
C LEU A 113 -9.05 -27.46 9.52
N LEU A 114 -8.15 -26.51 9.76
CA LEU A 114 -8.35 -25.10 9.42
C LEU A 114 -8.71 -24.91 7.94
N ARG A 115 -7.97 -25.55 7.02
CA ARG A 115 -8.28 -25.51 5.59
C ARG A 115 -9.67 -26.06 5.30
N LYS A 116 -10.01 -27.21 5.89
CA LYS A 116 -11.34 -27.83 5.73
C LYS A 116 -12.47 -26.91 6.20
N HIS A 117 -12.31 -26.28 7.36
CA HIS A 117 -13.27 -25.28 7.85
C HIS A 117 -13.42 -24.12 6.86
N CYS A 118 -12.32 -23.60 6.31
CA CYS A 118 -12.35 -22.48 5.37
C CYS A 118 -13.08 -22.83 4.06
N LEU A 119 -12.83 -24.03 3.52
CA LEU A 119 -13.50 -24.53 2.31
C LEU A 119 -15.00 -24.76 2.54
N ASN A 120 -15.38 -25.33 3.69
CA ASN A 120 -16.78 -25.55 4.05
C ASN A 120 -17.55 -24.24 4.23
N ALA A 121 -16.87 -23.18 4.63
CA ALA A 121 -17.47 -21.91 4.97
C ALA A 121 -17.95 -21.08 3.76
N VAL A 122 -17.51 -21.40 2.54
CA VAL A 122 -17.76 -20.61 1.31
C VAL A 122 -19.25 -20.43 1.01
N SER A 123 -20.06 -21.45 1.27
CA SER A 123 -21.51 -21.45 0.97
C SER A 123 -22.40 -21.30 2.20
N LEU A 124 -21.82 -21.01 3.37
CA LEU A 124 -22.58 -20.93 4.61
C LEU A 124 -23.34 -19.61 4.74
N SER A 125 -24.48 -19.68 5.43
CA SER A 125 -25.15 -18.48 5.91
C SER A 125 -24.24 -17.70 6.87
N PRO A 126 -24.47 -16.39 7.06
CA PRO A 126 -23.66 -15.58 7.97
C PRO A 126 -23.52 -16.19 9.38
N GLN A 127 -24.62 -16.69 9.96
CA GLN A 127 -24.57 -17.26 11.31
C GLN A 127 -23.79 -18.59 11.37
N ALA A 128 -23.90 -19.41 10.33
CA ALA A 128 -23.12 -20.64 10.23
C ALA A 128 -21.63 -20.33 10.03
N LEU A 129 -21.29 -19.30 9.24
CA LEU A 129 -19.91 -18.81 9.10
C LEU A 129 -19.33 -18.37 10.45
N PHE A 130 -20.06 -17.64 11.28
CA PHE A 130 -19.55 -17.26 12.60
C PHE A 130 -19.24 -18.46 13.50
N SER A 131 -20.06 -19.50 13.42
CA SER A 131 -19.81 -20.76 14.13
C SER A 131 -18.53 -21.43 13.61
N GLU A 132 -18.31 -21.42 12.30
CA GLU A 132 -17.06 -21.88 11.69
C GLU A 132 -15.86 -21.03 12.09
N LEU A 133 -15.96 -19.70 12.15
CA LEU A 133 -14.87 -18.83 12.60
C LEU A 133 -14.44 -19.13 14.04
N LYS A 134 -15.38 -19.43 14.93
CA LYS A 134 -15.08 -19.89 16.30
C LYS A 134 -14.36 -21.24 16.29
N SER A 135 -14.81 -22.18 15.47
CA SER A 135 -14.15 -23.48 15.30
C SER A 135 -12.73 -23.32 14.76
N MET A 136 -12.54 -22.48 13.73
CA MET A 136 -11.22 -22.14 13.19
C MET A 136 -10.33 -21.53 14.26
N ARG A 137 -10.83 -20.61 15.09
CA ARG A 137 -10.05 -20.03 16.19
C ARG A 137 -9.55 -21.10 17.16
N THR A 138 -10.40 -22.05 17.55
CA THR A 138 -9.99 -23.18 18.40
C THR A 138 -8.89 -24.02 17.74
N GLN A 139 -9.04 -24.35 16.45
CA GLN A 139 -8.01 -25.08 15.70
C GLN A 139 -6.70 -24.27 15.56
N CYS A 140 -6.80 -22.95 15.40
CA CYS A 140 -5.65 -22.06 15.33
C CYS A 140 -4.89 -21.97 16.65
N ASN A 141 -5.59 -22.05 17.79
CA ASN A 141 -4.92 -22.14 19.09
C ASN A 141 -4.10 -23.43 19.18
N HIS A 142 -4.66 -24.57 18.76
CA HIS A 142 -3.93 -25.84 18.70
C HIS A 142 -2.73 -25.78 17.74
N LEU A 143 -2.89 -25.15 16.58
CA LEU A 143 -1.79 -24.89 15.64
C LEU A 143 -0.69 -24.05 16.31
N THR A 144 -1.05 -22.95 16.96
CA THR A 144 -0.10 -22.03 17.60
C THR A 144 0.66 -22.72 18.74
N SER A 145 -0.01 -23.54 19.56
CA SER A 145 0.65 -24.38 20.57
C SER A 145 1.65 -25.34 19.94
N ALA A 146 1.30 -26.01 18.83
CA ALA A 146 2.22 -26.88 18.10
C ALA A 146 3.39 -26.11 17.45
N CYS A 147 3.22 -24.82 17.15
CA CYS A 147 4.24 -23.97 16.55
C CYS A 147 5.34 -23.52 17.52
N HIS A 148 5.21 -23.71 18.84
CA HIS A 148 6.20 -23.21 19.80
C HIS A 148 7.60 -23.81 19.60
N GLN A 149 7.72 -24.91 18.85
CA GLN A 149 8.99 -25.53 18.43
C GLN A 149 9.26 -25.43 16.91
N GLY A 150 8.44 -24.67 16.18
CA GLY A 150 8.52 -24.51 14.73
C GLY A 150 9.50 -23.42 14.28
N SER A 151 9.59 -23.20 12.97
CA SER A 151 10.41 -22.13 12.41
C SER A 151 9.86 -20.73 12.78
N PRO A 152 10.70 -19.68 12.84
CA PRO A 152 10.24 -18.32 13.11
C PRO A 152 9.14 -17.84 12.16
N LEU A 153 9.16 -18.30 10.90
CA LEU A 153 8.13 -17.99 9.92
C LEU A 153 6.80 -18.70 10.23
N GLN A 154 6.85 -19.96 10.64
CA GLN A 154 5.66 -20.71 11.07
C GLN A 154 5.01 -20.05 12.28
N MET A 155 5.79 -19.72 13.32
CA MET A 155 5.30 -19.01 14.50
C MET A 155 4.67 -17.66 14.14
N ARG A 156 5.35 -16.87 13.29
CA ARG A 156 4.86 -15.55 12.86
C ARG A 156 3.53 -15.64 12.14
N TRP A 157 3.42 -16.51 11.15
CA TRP A 157 2.20 -16.61 10.34
C TRP A 157 1.05 -17.28 11.12
N ALA A 158 1.34 -18.20 12.04
CA ALA A 158 0.33 -18.79 12.91
C ALA A 158 -0.25 -17.73 13.85
N GLY A 159 0.62 -16.89 14.44
CA GLY A 159 0.18 -15.75 15.24
C GLY A 159 -0.61 -14.70 14.44
N HIS A 160 -0.24 -14.46 13.17
CA HIS A 160 -1.04 -13.60 12.29
C HIS A 160 -2.45 -14.16 12.03
N LEU A 161 -2.58 -15.47 11.75
CA LEU A 161 -3.88 -16.12 11.57
C LEU A 161 -4.71 -16.09 12.85
N GLU A 162 -4.10 -16.38 13.99
CA GLU A 162 -4.76 -16.32 15.30
C GLU A 162 -5.30 -14.92 15.56
N HIS A 163 -4.46 -13.89 15.37
CA HIS A 163 -4.86 -12.50 15.55
C HIS A 163 -6.00 -12.10 14.62
N GLN A 164 -5.95 -12.49 13.34
CA GLN A 164 -7.01 -12.25 12.37
C GLN A 164 -8.33 -12.89 12.82
N LEU A 165 -8.32 -14.17 13.22
CA LEU A 165 -9.51 -14.90 13.70
C LEU A 165 -10.08 -14.29 14.98
N VAL A 166 -9.23 -13.88 15.93
CA VAL A 166 -9.63 -13.19 17.16
C VAL A 166 -10.33 -11.88 16.84
N GLN A 167 -9.74 -11.06 15.98
CA GLN A 167 -10.29 -9.76 15.59
C GLN A 167 -11.62 -9.90 14.85
N LEU A 168 -11.73 -10.86 13.93
CA LEU A 168 -12.98 -11.14 13.21
C LEU A 168 -14.09 -11.66 14.13
N CYS A 169 -13.77 -12.58 15.04
CA CYS A 169 -14.74 -13.09 16.02
C CYS A 169 -15.21 -11.97 16.96
N HIS A 170 -14.30 -11.09 17.38
CA HIS A 170 -14.63 -9.94 18.23
C HIS A 170 -15.54 -8.95 17.49
N GLU A 171 -15.20 -8.58 16.25
CA GLU A 171 -16.00 -7.68 15.42
C GLU A 171 -17.43 -8.22 15.21
N TRP A 172 -17.54 -9.51 14.90
CA TRP A 172 -18.82 -10.18 14.76
C TRP A 172 -19.63 -10.11 16.05
N SER A 173 -19.01 -10.47 17.18
CA SER A 173 -19.70 -10.48 18.48
C SER A 173 -20.20 -9.08 18.85
N LEU A 174 -19.43 -8.05 18.52
CA LEU A 174 -19.72 -6.66 18.84
C LEU A 174 -20.87 -6.09 18.00
N LEU A 175 -20.91 -6.36 16.70
CA LEU A 175 -21.85 -5.70 15.77
C LEU A 175 -22.96 -6.59 15.22
N LEU A 176 -22.77 -7.92 15.22
CA LEU A 176 -23.63 -8.88 14.52
C LEU A 176 -24.07 -10.05 15.41
N GLY A 177 -23.63 -10.12 16.67
CA GLY A 177 -23.99 -11.21 17.60
C GLY A 177 -25.48 -11.29 17.92
N TRP A 178 -26.25 -10.25 17.60
CA TRP A 178 -27.71 -10.18 17.76
C TRP A 178 -28.49 -10.73 16.56
N LEU A 179 -27.83 -11.01 15.44
CA LEU A 179 -28.51 -11.51 14.24
C LEU A 179 -29.21 -12.84 14.55
N PRO A 180 -30.49 -12.99 14.14
CA PRO A 180 -31.20 -14.24 14.35
C PRO A 180 -30.59 -15.37 13.50
N ALA A 181 -30.71 -16.61 13.95
CA ALA A 181 -30.26 -17.77 13.19
C ALA A 181 -30.96 -17.91 11.83
N SER A 182 -32.16 -17.35 11.70
CA SER A 182 -32.96 -17.28 10.48
C SER A 182 -32.57 -16.12 9.55
N TRP A 183 -31.47 -15.41 9.81
CA TRP A 183 -30.99 -14.35 8.92
C TRP A 183 -30.59 -14.95 7.56
N ASN A 184 -31.44 -14.71 6.56
CA ASN A 184 -31.30 -15.28 5.22
C ASN A 184 -30.80 -14.27 4.17
N GLU A 185 -30.57 -13.01 4.56
CA GLU A 185 -29.98 -12.03 3.66
C GLU A 185 -28.50 -12.32 3.44
N GLN A 186 -28.07 -12.28 2.17
CA GLN A 186 -26.67 -12.53 1.80
C GLN A 186 -25.75 -11.39 2.24
N THR A 187 -26.27 -10.17 2.36
CA THR A 187 -25.53 -8.99 2.76
C THR A 187 -25.72 -8.72 4.25
N LEU A 188 -24.62 -8.47 4.95
CA LEU A 188 -24.65 -8.05 6.35
C LEU A 188 -24.95 -6.54 6.45
N PRO A 189 -25.56 -6.07 7.55
CA PRO A 189 -25.84 -4.66 7.75
C PRO A 189 -24.60 -3.77 7.67
N THR A 190 -24.79 -2.54 7.20
CA THR A 190 -23.79 -1.47 7.18
C THR A 190 -23.74 -0.72 8.52
N LEU A 191 -22.68 0.06 8.76
CA LEU A 191 -22.62 0.94 9.94
C LEU A 191 -23.79 1.94 9.97
N SER A 192 -24.16 2.49 8.82
CA SER A 192 -25.28 3.45 8.71
C SER A 192 -26.63 2.81 9.05
N GLU A 193 -26.85 1.56 8.69
CA GLU A 193 -28.08 0.83 9.02
C GLU A 193 -28.13 0.46 10.50
N LEU A 194 -27.02 -0.06 11.04
CA LEU A 194 -26.92 -0.41 12.46
C LEU A 194 -27.12 0.79 13.39
N ALA A 195 -26.74 1.99 12.95
CA ALA A 195 -26.89 3.21 13.74
C ALA A 195 -28.34 3.75 13.79
N ARG A 196 -29.23 3.31 12.87
CA ARG A 196 -30.59 3.84 12.75
C ARG A 196 -31.56 3.17 13.75
N PRO A 197 -32.51 3.93 14.33
CA PRO A 197 -33.52 3.39 15.26
C PRO A 197 -34.59 2.51 14.58
N THR A 198 -34.68 2.51 13.25
CA THR A 198 -35.86 2.07 12.48
C THR A 198 -35.84 0.62 12.03
N LEU A 199 -34.81 -0.17 12.34
CA LEU A 199 -34.93 -1.62 12.26
C LEU A 199 -35.86 -2.04 13.40
N THR A 200 -37.18 -2.00 13.25
CA THR A 200 -38.16 -2.41 14.28
C THR A 200 -38.75 -3.77 13.92
N GLY A 201 -38.39 -4.84 14.66
CA GLY A 201 -38.90 -6.20 14.45
C GLY A 201 -37.93 -7.30 14.93
N THR A 202 -38.24 -8.57 14.62
CA THR A 202 -37.27 -9.68 14.75
C THR A 202 -36.13 -9.41 13.77
N GLY A 203 -35.00 -8.90 14.26
CA GLY A 203 -33.98 -8.30 13.40
C GLY A 203 -33.58 -6.86 13.76
N THR A 204 -34.01 -6.35 14.92
CA THR A 204 -33.54 -5.07 15.47
C THR A 204 -32.17 -5.19 16.16
N PRO A 205 -31.18 -4.34 15.83
CA PRO A 205 -29.94 -4.25 16.60
C PRO A 205 -30.22 -3.74 18.02
N PRO A 206 -29.67 -4.37 19.07
CA PRO A 206 -29.73 -3.87 20.44
C PRO A 206 -29.18 -2.44 20.55
N ALA A 207 -29.63 -1.70 21.56
CA ALA A 207 -29.18 -0.32 21.80
C ALA A 207 -27.64 -0.22 21.92
N SER A 208 -26.98 -1.23 22.50
CA SER A 208 -25.52 -1.31 22.58
C SER A 208 -24.86 -1.38 21.19
N VAL A 209 -25.42 -2.13 20.24
CA VAL A 209 -24.90 -2.24 18.87
C VAL A 209 -25.10 -0.94 18.12
N ALA A 210 -26.29 -0.33 18.25
CA ALA A 210 -26.56 0.95 17.64
C ALA A 210 -25.62 2.05 18.16
N GLU A 211 -25.28 2.01 19.45
CA GLU A 211 -24.31 2.93 20.05
C GLU A 211 -22.88 2.69 19.52
N GLN A 212 -22.46 1.43 19.41
CA GLN A 212 -21.17 1.10 18.80
C GLN A 212 -21.07 1.53 17.33
N ALA A 213 -22.15 1.37 16.56
CA ALA A 213 -22.22 1.85 15.19
C ALA A 213 -22.12 3.38 15.12
N ARG A 214 -22.87 4.11 15.96
CA ARG A 214 -22.77 5.58 16.06
C ARG A 214 -21.38 6.04 16.46
N MET A 215 -20.74 5.39 17.43
CA MET A 215 -19.36 5.69 17.83
C MET A 215 -18.40 5.55 16.65
N ARG A 216 -18.52 4.48 15.85
CA ARG A 216 -17.68 4.28 14.65
C ARG A 216 -17.94 5.33 13.57
N LEU A 217 -19.20 5.70 13.34
CA LEU A 217 -19.54 6.79 12.41
C LEU A 217 -18.97 8.13 12.87
N ASN A 218 -18.95 8.40 14.17
CA ASN A 218 -18.30 9.59 14.73
C ASN A 218 -16.80 9.56 14.50
N ILE A 219 -16.13 8.43 14.76
CA ILE A 219 -14.70 8.25 14.47
C ILE A 219 -14.42 8.47 12.98
N ILE A 220 -15.23 7.90 12.08
CA ILE A 220 -15.04 8.13 10.63
C ILE A 220 -15.14 9.62 10.31
N THR A 221 -16.13 10.32 10.87
CA THR A 221 -16.31 11.77 10.65
C THR A 221 -15.11 12.58 11.14
N GLU A 222 -14.62 12.26 12.34
CA GLU A 222 -13.43 12.91 12.93
C GLU A 222 -12.18 12.65 12.06
N LEU A 223 -11.97 11.39 11.65
CA LEU A 223 -10.85 11.02 10.79
C LEU A 223 -10.92 11.70 9.42
N GLU A 224 -12.10 11.82 8.83
CA GLU A 224 -12.27 12.52 7.55
C GLU A 224 -11.84 13.99 7.67
N GLN A 225 -12.25 14.67 8.74
CA GLN A 225 -11.85 16.05 9.01
C GLN A 225 -10.33 16.16 9.19
N ARG A 226 -9.73 15.32 10.03
CA ARG A 226 -8.28 15.35 10.29
C ARG A 226 -7.47 15.02 9.03
N LEU A 227 -7.92 14.06 8.23
CA LEU A 227 -7.29 13.71 6.95
C LEU A 227 -7.35 14.88 5.96
N ASP A 228 -8.46 15.63 5.93
CA ASP A 228 -8.58 16.83 5.12
C ASP A 228 -7.67 17.96 5.59
N GLU A 229 -7.59 18.19 6.89
CA GLU A 229 -6.71 19.19 7.48
C GLU A 229 -5.25 18.89 7.16
N HIS A 230 -4.81 17.64 7.32
CA HIS A 230 -3.44 17.21 6.97
C HIS A 230 -3.16 17.21 5.46
N ALA A 231 -4.19 17.05 4.62
CA ALA A 231 -4.03 17.14 3.17
C ALA A 231 -3.96 18.59 2.66
N ARG A 232 -4.37 19.58 3.46
CA ARG A 232 -4.32 21.02 3.10
C ARG A 232 -2.90 21.56 3.29
N MET A 233 -2.09 21.34 2.28
CA MET A 233 -0.73 21.86 2.17
C MET A 233 -0.69 23.04 1.19
N ASP A 234 0.13 24.05 1.49
CA ASP A 234 0.29 25.26 0.69
C ASP A 234 1.46 25.14 -0.30
N PHE A 235 1.17 24.73 -1.53
CA PHE A 235 2.16 24.58 -2.58
C PHE A 235 2.59 25.88 -3.25
N ALA A 236 1.96 27.02 -2.94
CA ALA A 236 2.18 28.27 -3.68
C ALA A 236 3.62 28.79 -3.51
N PHE A 237 4.26 28.55 -2.36
CA PHE A 237 5.64 29.00 -2.11
C PHE A 237 6.72 28.12 -2.76
N LEU A 238 6.34 26.91 -3.17
CA LEU A 238 7.20 26.00 -3.94
C LEU A 238 7.09 26.29 -5.44
N TYR A 239 6.11 27.10 -5.86
CA TYR A 239 5.87 27.40 -7.26
C TYR A 239 6.71 28.58 -7.73
N SER A 240 7.34 28.40 -8.89
CA SER A 240 8.11 29.43 -9.58
C SER A 240 7.31 29.99 -10.75
N GLU A 241 6.93 31.27 -10.68
CA GLU A 241 6.22 31.94 -11.77
C GLU A 241 7.04 32.01 -13.07
N ALA A 242 8.37 32.12 -12.94
CA ALA A 242 9.30 32.25 -14.05
C ALA A 242 9.34 31.00 -14.93
N THR A 243 9.33 29.81 -14.31
CA THR A 243 9.35 28.52 -15.02
C THR A 243 7.97 27.90 -15.16
N SER A 244 6.99 28.38 -14.39
CA SER A 244 5.69 27.73 -14.18
C SER A 244 5.80 26.30 -13.64
N LEU A 245 6.85 26.01 -12.87
CA LEU A 245 7.13 24.70 -12.28
C LEU A 245 7.25 24.77 -10.76
N LEU A 246 7.17 23.62 -10.10
CA LEU A 246 7.48 23.48 -8.67
C LEU A 246 9.00 23.29 -8.48
N SER A 247 9.58 23.94 -7.48
CA SER A 247 10.92 23.63 -6.99
C SER A 247 10.97 22.19 -6.46
N VAL A 248 12.17 21.61 -6.41
CA VAL A 248 12.33 20.26 -5.83
C VAL A 248 11.89 20.22 -4.37
N GLY A 249 12.29 21.25 -3.62
CA GLY A 249 11.80 21.48 -2.28
C GLY A 249 12.21 22.85 -1.75
N TYR A 250 12.18 22.96 -0.43
CA TYR A 250 12.46 24.18 0.31
C TYR A 250 13.17 23.86 1.63
N ASN A 251 14.25 24.58 1.89
CA ASN A 251 14.98 24.48 3.14
C ASN A 251 14.48 25.55 4.12
N CYS A 252 13.81 25.11 5.19
CA CYS A 252 13.24 25.99 6.21
C CYS A 252 14.29 26.58 7.17
N ASP A 253 15.48 25.99 7.25
CA ASP A 253 16.57 26.54 8.06
C ASP A 253 17.21 27.75 7.37
N THR A 254 17.30 27.72 6.04
CA THR A 254 17.85 28.84 5.24
C THR A 254 16.78 29.74 4.62
N ASN A 255 15.51 29.36 4.72
CA ASN A 255 14.38 30.00 4.05
C ASN A 255 14.55 30.16 2.53
N MET A 256 15.08 29.11 1.88
CA MET A 256 15.36 29.15 0.45
C MET A 256 14.71 27.96 -0.27
N PRO A 257 13.98 28.20 -1.37
CA PRO A 257 13.59 27.13 -2.28
C PRO A 257 14.83 26.61 -3.01
N ASP A 258 14.78 25.34 -3.40
CA ASP A 258 15.80 24.78 -4.28
C ASP A 258 15.81 25.52 -5.63
N LYS A 259 17.00 25.67 -6.20
CA LYS A 259 17.18 26.24 -7.55
C LYS A 259 16.67 25.29 -8.63
N SER A 260 16.70 23.98 -8.35
CA SER A 260 16.22 22.94 -9.25
C SER A 260 14.70 22.86 -9.21
N HIS A 261 14.11 22.57 -10.36
CA HIS A 261 12.67 22.41 -10.52
C HIS A 261 12.37 21.04 -11.10
N TYR A 262 11.17 20.55 -10.83
CA TYR A 262 10.64 19.37 -11.50
C TYR A 262 10.03 19.78 -12.84
N ASP A 263 10.68 19.39 -13.93
CA ASP A 263 10.41 19.88 -15.29
C ASP A 263 9.97 18.78 -16.27
N LEU A 264 9.83 17.52 -15.85
CA LEU A 264 9.44 16.40 -16.71
C LEU A 264 8.14 15.75 -16.26
N LEU A 265 7.24 15.46 -17.20
CA LEU A 265 5.96 14.79 -16.95
C LEU A 265 6.11 13.35 -16.42
N PRO A 266 7.07 12.53 -16.90
CA PRO A 266 7.33 11.20 -16.37
C PRO A 266 8.05 11.25 -15.01
N SER A 267 7.35 11.76 -14.00
CA SER A 267 7.84 11.86 -12.64
C SER A 267 6.69 11.89 -11.65
N GLU A 268 7.02 11.66 -10.39
CA GLU A 268 6.07 11.62 -9.29
C GLU A 268 5.46 12.99 -8.97
N ILE A 269 6.13 14.09 -9.34
CA ILE A 269 5.63 15.47 -9.14
C ILE A 269 4.31 15.74 -9.89
N ARG A 270 3.97 14.92 -10.88
CA ARG A 270 2.73 15.09 -11.63
C ARG A 270 1.50 14.98 -10.72
N LEU A 271 1.57 14.15 -9.67
CA LEU A 271 0.51 14.08 -8.67
C LEU A 271 0.39 15.39 -7.90
N THR A 272 1.52 15.95 -7.44
CA THR A 272 1.53 17.26 -6.77
C THR A 272 0.95 18.34 -7.66
N SER A 273 1.39 18.41 -8.92
CA SER A 273 0.91 19.39 -9.89
C SER A 273 -0.59 19.25 -10.13
N PHE A 274 -1.08 18.03 -10.31
CA PHE A 274 -2.50 17.74 -10.48
C PHE A 274 -3.34 18.23 -9.28
N LEU A 275 -2.93 17.88 -8.05
CA LEU A 275 -3.63 18.28 -6.83
C LEU A 275 -3.60 19.79 -6.59
N ALA A 276 -2.44 20.41 -6.79
CA ALA A 276 -2.28 21.85 -6.59
C ALA A 276 -3.08 22.67 -7.61
N ILE A 277 -3.24 22.19 -8.84
CA ILE A 277 -4.15 22.78 -9.83
C ILE A 277 -5.61 22.54 -9.42
N ALA A 278 -5.98 21.30 -9.06
CA ALA A 278 -7.34 20.95 -8.67
C ALA A 278 -7.84 21.72 -7.42
N THR A 279 -6.91 22.12 -6.54
CA THR A 279 -7.19 22.94 -5.36
C THR A 279 -6.96 24.45 -5.60
N ASN A 280 -6.79 24.86 -6.86
CA ASN A 280 -6.64 26.25 -7.30
C ASN A 280 -5.45 27.00 -6.66
N GLN A 281 -4.39 26.27 -6.30
CA GLN A 281 -3.15 26.86 -5.80
C GLN A 281 -2.17 27.17 -6.93
N LEU A 282 -2.18 26.38 -7.99
CA LEU A 282 -1.33 26.53 -9.17
C LEU A 282 -2.16 26.73 -10.43
N PRO A 283 -1.68 27.53 -11.41
CA PRO A 283 -2.39 27.72 -12.67
C PRO A 283 -2.31 26.47 -13.55
N LEU A 284 -3.30 26.27 -14.42
CA LEU A 284 -3.36 25.13 -15.35
C LEU A 284 -2.10 24.99 -16.23
N LYS A 285 -1.43 26.12 -16.57
CA LYS A 285 -0.19 26.12 -17.36
C LYS A 285 0.93 25.29 -16.71
N SER A 286 0.93 25.08 -15.40
CA SER A 286 1.94 24.27 -14.71
C SER A 286 1.95 22.82 -15.17
N TRP A 287 0.78 22.26 -15.54
CA TRP A 287 0.69 20.91 -16.11
C TRP A 287 1.31 20.80 -17.51
N TYR A 288 1.20 21.87 -18.29
CA TYR A 288 1.74 21.92 -19.65
C TYR A 288 3.22 22.28 -19.67
N ALA A 289 3.71 22.97 -18.65
CA ALA A 289 5.14 23.26 -18.46
C ALA A 289 5.97 22.01 -18.20
N LEU A 290 5.38 20.93 -17.67
CA LEU A 290 6.05 19.63 -17.54
C LEU A 290 6.40 19.08 -18.94
N GLY A 291 7.70 18.95 -19.18
CA GLY A 291 8.31 18.50 -20.42
C GLY A 291 7.96 17.06 -20.78
N ARG A 292 7.84 16.81 -22.09
CA ARG A 292 7.54 15.51 -22.70
C ARG A 292 8.67 15.18 -23.65
N LEU A 293 9.76 14.66 -23.10
CA LEU A 293 10.93 14.27 -23.89
C LEU A 293 10.72 12.87 -24.44
N PHE A 294 10.32 12.80 -25.71
CA PHE A 294 10.14 11.54 -26.41
C PHE A 294 11.48 10.96 -26.85
N THR A 295 11.58 9.65 -26.77
CA THR A 295 12.68 8.85 -27.29
C THR A 295 12.12 7.59 -27.94
N THR A 296 12.93 6.93 -28.76
CA THR A 296 12.60 5.66 -29.38
C THR A 296 13.50 4.58 -28.81
N ILE A 297 12.89 3.53 -28.27
CA ILE A 297 13.56 2.38 -27.68
C ILE A 297 12.98 1.15 -28.36
N ASP A 298 13.81 0.36 -29.07
CA ASP A 298 13.37 -0.86 -29.74
C ASP A 298 12.15 -0.67 -30.67
N ASN A 299 12.13 0.45 -31.40
CA ASN A 299 11.01 0.92 -32.26
C ASN A 299 9.71 1.28 -31.52
N GLU A 300 9.70 1.30 -30.19
CA GLU A 300 8.60 1.81 -29.38
C GLU A 300 8.90 3.23 -28.89
N THR A 301 7.89 4.10 -28.91
CA THR A 301 7.98 5.43 -28.34
C THR A 301 7.95 5.35 -26.81
N ALA A 302 8.91 5.99 -26.16
CA ALA A 302 8.96 6.13 -24.71
C ALA A 302 9.13 7.61 -24.32
N LEU A 303 8.75 7.97 -23.11
CA LEU A 303 9.10 9.27 -22.54
C LEU A 303 10.22 9.10 -21.53
N MET A 304 11.15 10.04 -21.54
CA MET A 304 12.27 10.06 -20.61
C MET A 304 11.93 10.81 -19.32
N SER A 305 12.39 10.25 -18.20
CA SER A 305 12.45 10.88 -16.89
C SER A 305 13.89 11.29 -16.57
N TRP A 306 14.13 11.87 -15.39
CA TRP A 306 15.50 12.22 -15.01
C TRP A 306 16.33 10.99 -14.67
N SER A 307 15.81 10.12 -13.80
CA SER A 307 16.57 8.97 -13.31
C SER A 307 16.33 7.71 -14.16
N GLY A 308 15.19 7.59 -14.84
CA GLY A 308 14.78 6.38 -15.56
C GLY A 308 14.27 5.29 -14.62
N SER A 309 13.84 5.67 -13.41
CA SER A 309 13.38 4.77 -12.36
C SER A 309 11.92 4.39 -12.54
N MET A 310 11.58 3.13 -12.27
CA MET A 310 10.18 2.66 -12.34
C MET A 310 9.21 3.47 -11.45
N PHE A 311 9.69 3.95 -10.31
CA PHE A 311 8.89 4.71 -9.35
C PHE A 311 8.33 6.01 -9.95
N GLU A 312 9.16 6.78 -10.65
CA GLU A 312 8.80 8.04 -11.32
C GLU A 312 7.58 7.85 -12.25
N TYR A 313 7.55 6.73 -12.97
CA TYR A 313 6.48 6.40 -13.92
C TYR A 313 5.23 5.89 -13.25
N LEU A 314 5.34 4.99 -12.27
CA LEU A 314 4.20 4.17 -11.84
C LEU A 314 3.61 4.54 -10.49
N MET A 315 4.36 5.22 -9.60
CA MET A 315 3.85 5.56 -8.27
C MET A 315 2.59 6.44 -8.32
N PRO A 316 2.51 7.50 -9.15
CA PRO A 316 1.32 8.35 -9.20
C PRO A 316 0.05 7.59 -9.59
N ASN A 317 0.16 6.51 -10.38
CA ASN A 317 -0.97 5.70 -10.82
C ASN A 317 -1.67 4.95 -9.66
N LEU A 318 -1.08 4.93 -8.46
CA LEU A 318 -1.74 4.38 -7.26
C LEU A 318 -2.98 5.18 -6.88
N VAL A 319 -2.99 6.49 -7.13
CA VAL A 319 -4.08 7.40 -6.74
C VAL A 319 -4.57 8.28 -7.90
N MET A 320 -3.84 8.33 -9.02
CA MET A 320 -4.27 8.98 -10.25
C MET A 320 -4.85 7.97 -11.24
N PRO A 321 -6.01 8.25 -11.86
CA PRO A 321 -6.52 7.41 -12.93
C PRO A 321 -5.60 7.45 -14.15
N THR A 322 -5.49 6.32 -14.84
CA THR A 322 -4.79 6.19 -16.13
C THR A 322 -5.76 5.57 -17.12
N TRP A 323 -5.82 6.12 -18.33
CA TRP A 323 -6.77 5.69 -19.35
C TRP A 323 -6.07 4.98 -20.51
N PRO A 324 -6.58 3.81 -20.97
CA PRO A 324 -5.97 3.06 -22.07
C PRO A 324 -5.73 3.92 -23.31
N GLY A 325 -4.52 3.83 -23.88
CA GLY A 325 -4.13 4.60 -25.08
C GLY A 325 -3.88 6.10 -24.83
N SER A 326 -3.92 6.55 -23.58
CA SER A 326 -3.45 7.90 -23.24
C SER A 326 -1.92 7.94 -23.17
N LEU A 327 -1.34 9.14 -23.29
CA LEU A 327 0.10 9.34 -23.13
C LEU A 327 0.66 8.75 -21.83
N LEU A 328 -0.07 8.86 -20.71
CA LEU A 328 0.36 8.33 -19.41
C LEU A 328 0.33 6.80 -19.36
N ASP A 329 -0.62 6.18 -20.08
CA ASP A 329 -0.71 4.73 -20.23
C ASP A 329 0.45 4.21 -21.09
N GLU A 330 0.64 4.77 -22.29
CA GLU A 330 1.73 4.41 -23.19
C GLU A 330 3.10 4.57 -22.52
N MET A 331 3.30 5.69 -21.81
CA MET A 331 4.49 5.95 -21.00
C MET A 331 4.72 4.87 -19.93
N SER A 332 3.65 4.45 -19.24
CA SER A 332 3.74 3.41 -18.20
C SER A 332 4.10 2.05 -18.81
N GLN A 333 3.49 1.71 -19.95
CA GLN A 333 3.78 0.48 -20.69
C GLN A 333 5.23 0.46 -21.22
N SER A 334 5.67 1.54 -21.87
CA SER A 334 7.02 1.65 -22.42
C SER A 334 8.09 1.55 -21.33
N ALA A 335 7.86 2.16 -20.17
CA ALA A 335 8.78 2.08 -19.02
C ALA A 335 8.91 0.64 -18.50
N VAL A 336 7.79 -0.08 -18.34
CA VAL A 336 7.78 -1.48 -17.91
C VAL A 336 8.45 -2.38 -18.95
N MET A 337 8.14 -2.20 -20.23
CA MET A 337 8.74 -2.99 -21.31
C MET A 337 10.25 -2.77 -21.39
N ARG A 338 10.73 -1.53 -21.30
CA ARG A 338 12.17 -1.27 -21.30
C ARG A 338 12.87 -1.88 -20.08
N GLN A 339 12.26 -1.82 -18.90
CA GLN A 339 12.77 -2.49 -17.70
C GLN A 339 12.89 -4.01 -17.88
N ILE A 340 11.90 -4.64 -18.50
CA ILE A 340 11.93 -6.07 -18.84
C ILE A 340 13.08 -6.39 -19.80
N HIS A 341 13.22 -5.63 -20.89
CA HIS A 341 14.29 -5.83 -21.88
C HIS A 341 15.67 -5.68 -21.24
N TRP A 342 15.86 -4.64 -20.43
CA TRP A 342 17.11 -4.43 -19.71
C TRP A 342 17.48 -5.58 -18.77
N GLY A 343 16.49 -6.11 -18.02
CA GLY A 343 16.69 -7.30 -17.20
C GLY A 343 17.12 -8.52 -18.03
N LYS A 344 16.52 -8.72 -19.20
CA LYS A 344 16.89 -9.80 -20.14
C LYS A 344 18.30 -9.64 -20.68
N GLU A 345 18.68 -8.45 -21.15
CA GLU A 345 20.04 -8.13 -21.64
C GLU A 345 21.12 -8.45 -20.61
N ARG A 346 20.82 -8.21 -19.33
CA ARG A 346 21.74 -8.45 -18.21
C ARG A 346 21.60 -9.84 -17.59
N GLY A 347 20.67 -10.67 -18.07
CA GLY A 347 20.43 -12.01 -17.53
C GLY A 347 19.85 -12.04 -16.11
N VAL A 348 19.28 -10.93 -15.61
CA VAL A 348 18.76 -10.79 -14.23
C VAL A 348 17.26 -10.48 -14.22
N PRO A 349 16.55 -10.60 -13.08
CA PRO A 349 15.21 -10.05 -12.93
C PRO A 349 15.19 -8.53 -13.16
N TRP A 350 14.04 -7.98 -13.52
CA TRP A 350 13.85 -6.55 -13.71
C TRP A 350 13.19 -5.87 -12.50
N GLY A 351 13.07 -4.55 -12.53
CA GLY A 351 12.54 -3.74 -11.43
C GLY A 351 13.58 -2.81 -10.81
N VAL A 352 14.27 -2.03 -11.63
CA VAL A 352 15.24 -1.02 -11.21
C VAL A 352 14.49 0.25 -10.79
N SER A 353 14.83 0.79 -9.63
CA SER A 353 14.21 1.98 -9.07
C SER A 353 15.08 2.55 -7.95
N GLU A 354 14.84 3.78 -7.48
CA GLU A 354 15.55 4.35 -6.33
C GLU A 354 15.49 3.38 -5.13
N SER A 355 16.64 3.10 -4.52
CA SER A 355 16.69 2.18 -3.38
C SER A 355 17.93 2.41 -2.52
N GLY A 356 17.91 1.83 -1.32
CA GLY A 356 19.14 1.57 -0.58
C GLY A 356 20.00 0.56 -1.34
N TYR A 357 21.32 0.70 -1.25
CA TYR A 357 22.28 -0.24 -1.85
C TYR A 357 23.42 -0.52 -0.89
N HIS A 358 24.20 -1.58 -1.15
CA HIS A 358 25.27 -2.09 -0.28
C HIS A 358 26.51 -1.17 -0.24
N ALA A 359 26.31 0.05 0.19
CA ALA A 359 27.32 0.98 0.64
C ALA A 359 26.87 1.53 1.99
N PHE A 360 27.82 1.77 2.90
CA PHE A 360 27.54 2.21 4.25
C PHE A 360 28.18 3.57 4.51
N ASP A 361 27.50 4.45 5.24
CA ASP A 361 28.19 5.60 5.85
C ASP A 361 29.05 5.14 7.05
N VAL A 362 29.77 6.09 7.63
CA VAL A 362 30.61 5.85 8.81
C VAL A 362 29.79 5.36 10.03
N GLN A 363 28.48 5.63 10.07
CA GLN A 363 27.54 5.14 11.08
C GLN A 363 26.87 3.80 10.71
N HIS A 364 27.32 3.15 9.63
CA HIS A 364 26.82 1.85 9.15
C HIS A 364 25.36 1.89 8.68
N ASN A 365 24.88 3.05 8.22
CA ASN A 365 23.61 3.15 7.51
C ASN A 365 23.81 2.88 6.02
N TYR A 366 22.90 2.10 5.44
CA TYR A 366 22.81 1.92 3.99
C TYR A 366 22.67 3.27 3.28
N GLN A 367 23.47 3.47 2.24
CA GLN A 367 23.37 4.59 1.32
C GLN A 367 22.18 4.41 0.37
N TYR A 368 21.61 5.53 -0.08
CA TYR A 368 20.46 5.58 -0.96
C TYR A 368 20.84 6.28 -2.26
N GLN A 369 20.41 5.71 -3.39
CA GLN A 369 20.70 6.27 -4.70
C GLN A 369 19.52 6.04 -5.64
N ALA A 370 19.35 6.99 -6.57
CA ALA A 370 18.49 6.81 -7.72
C ALA A 370 19.12 5.87 -8.74
N PHE A 371 18.44 4.77 -9.03
CA PHE A 371 18.79 3.82 -10.08
C PHE A 371 17.70 3.85 -11.14
N GLY A 372 18.10 3.75 -12.41
CA GLY A 372 17.17 3.65 -13.52
C GLY A 372 17.78 2.90 -14.69
N VAL A 373 17.01 2.81 -15.77
CA VAL A 373 17.37 2.01 -16.94
C VAL A 373 17.85 2.89 -18.08
N PRO A 374 18.95 2.53 -18.77
CA PRO A 374 19.40 3.27 -19.96
C PRO A 374 18.30 3.38 -21.01
N GLY A 375 18.14 4.56 -21.59
CA GLY A 375 17.07 4.88 -22.54
C GLY A 375 15.83 5.49 -21.88
N LEU A 376 15.58 5.28 -20.58
CA LEU A 376 14.47 5.92 -19.86
C LEU A 376 14.90 7.16 -19.06
N GLY A 377 16.18 7.32 -18.75
CA GLY A 377 16.69 8.43 -17.94
C GLY A 377 17.67 9.33 -18.67
N LEU A 378 17.67 10.61 -18.35
CA LEU A 378 18.66 11.59 -18.84
C LEU A 378 20.02 11.49 -18.12
N ARG A 379 20.04 10.93 -16.91
CA ARG A 379 21.25 10.80 -16.11
C ARG A 379 22.32 9.98 -16.85
N ARG A 380 23.56 10.49 -16.87
CA ARG A 380 24.71 9.75 -17.42
C ARG A 380 25.10 8.59 -16.49
N GLY A 381 25.57 7.48 -17.08
CA GLY A 381 26.07 6.32 -16.31
C GLY A 381 24.97 5.40 -15.77
N LEU A 382 23.73 5.49 -16.25
CA LEU A 382 22.65 4.58 -15.83
C LEU A 382 22.92 3.11 -16.16
N ALA A 383 23.85 2.83 -17.09
CA ALA A 383 24.26 1.49 -17.44
C ALA A 383 25.30 0.89 -16.46
N ASP A 384 25.91 1.72 -15.61
CA ASP A 384 27.11 1.34 -14.86
C ASP A 384 26.74 0.53 -13.60
N ASP A 385 25.63 0.88 -12.95
CA ASP A 385 25.12 0.24 -11.74
C ASP A 385 23.65 -0.16 -11.88
N MET A 386 23.34 -1.42 -11.60
CA MET A 386 21.98 -1.96 -11.64
C MET A 386 21.63 -2.60 -10.29
N VAL A 387 20.64 -2.02 -9.62
CA VAL A 387 20.05 -2.58 -8.40
C VAL A 387 18.58 -2.89 -8.67
N VAL A 388 18.18 -4.13 -8.39
CA VAL A 388 16.79 -4.57 -8.54
C VAL A 388 16.08 -4.41 -7.21
N ALA A 389 15.04 -3.57 -7.21
CA ALA A 389 14.19 -3.31 -6.06
C ALA A 389 12.83 -4.01 -6.27
N PRO A 390 12.48 -5.05 -5.49
CA PRO A 390 11.25 -5.81 -5.72
C PRO A 390 9.96 -4.98 -5.73
N TYR A 391 9.94 -3.85 -5.01
CA TYR A 391 8.79 -2.94 -4.99
C TYR A 391 8.50 -2.32 -6.37
N ALA A 392 9.50 -2.18 -7.25
CA ALA A 392 9.33 -1.68 -8.60
C ALA A 392 8.60 -2.68 -9.49
N THR A 393 8.93 -3.97 -9.38
CA THR A 393 8.18 -5.04 -10.06
C THR A 393 6.74 -5.09 -9.54
N LEU A 394 6.55 -4.93 -8.23
CA LEU A 394 5.21 -4.86 -7.67
C LEU A 394 4.43 -3.65 -8.23
N LEU A 395 5.06 -2.53 -8.67
CA LEU A 395 4.34 -1.35 -9.18
C LEU A 395 3.76 -1.68 -10.55
N ALA A 396 4.52 -2.43 -11.33
CA ALA A 396 4.15 -2.90 -12.65
C ALA A 396 2.97 -3.91 -12.65
N LEU A 397 2.48 -4.36 -11.49
CA LEU A 397 1.22 -5.12 -11.40
C LEU A 397 0.02 -4.33 -11.96
N MET A 398 0.06 -2.99 -11.89
CA MET A 398 -0.99 -2.12 -12.45
C MET A 398 -0.94 -2.01 -13.98
N VAL A 399 0.16 -2.47 -14.61
CA VAL A 399 0.46 -2.22 -16.02
C VAL A 399 0.54 -3.53 -16.80
N SER A 400 1.30 -4.51 -16.29
CA SER A 400 1.53 -5.81 -16.92
C SER A 400 1.55 -6.93 -15.86
N PRO A 401 0.39 -7.29 -15.27
CA PRO A 401 0.31 -8.14 -14.09
C PRO A 401 0.94 -9.52 -14.26
N GLN A 402 0.73 -10.20 -15.39
CA GLN A 402 1.28 -11.54 -15.64
C GLN A 402 2.81 -11.51 -15.60
N ARG A 403 3.43 -10.58 -16.34
CA ARG A 403 4.89 -10.43 -16.39
C ARG A 403 5.48 -10.01 -15.04
N ALA A 404 4.78 -9.16 -14.30
CA ALA A 404 5.18 -8.77 -12.95
C ALA A 404 5.16 -9.98 -12.00
N CYS A 405 4.11 -10.80 -12.03
CA CYS A 405 4.03 -12.04 -11.25
C CYS A 405 5.14 -13.03 -11.61
N GLU A 406 5.41 -13.27 -12.89
CA GLU A 406 6.50 -14.13 -13.35
C GLU A 406 7.86 -13.65 -12.81
N ASN A 407 8.12 -12.35 -12.87
CA ASN A 407 9.35 -11.77 -12.34
C ASN A 407 9.44 -11.87 -10.81
N LEU A 408 8.33 -11.70 -10.09
CA LEU A 408 8.29 -11.90 -8.63
C LEU A 408 8.58 -13.35 -8.24
N PHE A 409 8.06 -14.33 -8.98
CA PHE A 409 8.41 -15.73 -8.76
C PHE A 409 9.89 -16.01 -9.03
N ARG A 410 10.46 -15.39 -10.07
CA ARG A 410 11.90 -15.48 -10.35
C ARG A 410 12.74 -14.87 -9.23
N LEU A 411 12.37 -13.67 -8.77
CA LEU A 411 12.99 -12.98 -7.63
C LEU A 411 12.93 -13.85 -6.38
N GLN A 412 11.77 -14.43 -6.08
CA GLN A 412 11.61 -15.33 -4.93
C GLN A 412 12.56 -16.52 -5.02
N LYS A 413 12.64 -17.21 -6.18
CA LYS A 413 13.53 -18.35 -6.37
C LYS A 413 15.01 -17.99 -6.17
N MET A 414 15.44 -16.82 -6.65
CA MET A 414 16.83 -16.36 -6.47
C MET A 414 17.17 -16.10 -5.01
N VAL A 415 16.26 -15.49 -4.24
CA VAL A 415 16.44 -15.28 -2.79
C VAL A 415 16.57 -16.60 -2.03
N HIS A 416 15.92 -17.68 -2.48
CA HIS A 416 16.02 -19.01 -1.85
C HIS A 416 17.24 -19.82 -2.31
N ALA A 417 17.81 -19.51 -3.49
CA ALA A 417 18.92 -20.26 -4.07
C ALA A 417 20.31 -19.84 -3.56
N GLU A 418 20.45 -18.62 -3.02
CA GLU A 418 21.77 -18.05 -2.68
C GLU A 418 22.08 -18.09 -1.17
N ASN A 419 22.62 -19.23 -0.74
CA ASN A 419 23.62 -19.29 0.34
C ASN A 419 25.06 -19.22 -0.25
N THR A 420 25.23 -18.60 -1.43
CA THR A 420 26.48 -18.66 -2.19
C THR A 420 26.69 -17.39 -3.05
N VAL A 421 27.49 -16.46 -2.53
CA VAL A 421 28.42 -15.56 -3.25
C VAL A 421 27.88 -14.47 -4.22
N PHE A 422 26.59 -14.40 -4.59
CA PHE A 422 26.06 -13.35 -5.50
C PHE A 422 25.34 -12.15 -4.84
N MET A 423 25.41 -12.01 -3.51
CA MET A 423 24.89 -10.85 -2.76
C MET A 423 25.78 -9.57 -2.80
N LYS A 424 26.73 -9.43 -3.74
CA LYS A 424 27.54 -8.19 -3.87
C LYS A 424 26.87 -7.08 -4.69
N ARG A 425 25.78 -7.36 -5.42
CA ARG A 425 24.99 -6.38 -6.19
C ARG A 425 23.48 -6.43 -5.93
N TRP A 426 23.06 -7.25 -4.95
CA TRP A 426 21.69 -7.43 -4.51
C TRP A 426 21.63 -7.14 -3.02
N THR A 427 21.10 -5.98 -2.62
CA THR A 427 21.01 -5.64 -1.19
C THR A 427 19.61 -5.95 -0.65
N ILE A 428 19.37 -7.23 -0.36
CA ILE A 428 18.42 -7.62 0.68
C ILE A 428 19.19 -8.52 1.64
N PRO A 429 19.61 -8.02 2.82
CA PRO A 429 20.39 -8.83 3.73
C PRO A 429 19.58 -10.06 4.22
N PRO A 430 20.21 -11.23 4.45
CA PRO A 430 19.55 -12.41 5.00
C PRO A 430 18.90 -12.19 6.38
N HIS A 431 19.26 -11.10 7.06
CA HIS A 431 18.76 -10.73 8.38
C HIS A 431 17.46 -9.91 8.37
N VAL A 432 16.85 -9.65 7.21
CA VAL A 432 15.55 -8.93 7.08
C VAL A 432 14.34 -9.79 7.54
N LEU A 433 14.58 -11.01 8.04
CA LEU A 433 13.56 -11.84 8.69
C LEU A 433 13.55 -11.72 10.24
N GLN A 434 14.39 -10.88 10.83
CA GLN A 434 14.26 -10.41 12.22
C GLN A 434 14.26 -8.87 12.26
N PRO A 435 13.67 -8.23 13.29
CA PRO A 435 13.33 -6.81 13.23
C PRO A 435 14.60 -5.96 13.18
N VAL A 436 14.96 -5.49 11.99
CA VAL A 436 15.97 -4.46 11.80
C VAL A 436 15.33 -3.12 12.18
N SER A 437 15.97 -2.40 13.09
CA SER A 437 15.56 -1.08 13.61
C SER A 437 15.53 0.04 12.56
N SER A 438 15.86 -0.25 11.30
CA SER A 438 15.84 0.69 10.17
C SER A 438 15.03 0.15 8.99
N MET A 439 13.79 -0.24 9.24
CA MET A 439 12.82 -0.50 8.18
C MET A 439 12.32 0.86 7.63
N ARG A 440 12.86 1.31 6.49
CA ARG A 440 12.43 2.57 5.86
C ARG A 440 11.01 2.43 5.28
N TRP A 441 10.12 3.33 5.67
CA TRP A 441 8.67 3.29 5.39
C TRP A 441 8.29 3.21 3.90
N TYR A 442 9.19 3.57 2.98
CA TYR A 442 9.03 3.44 1.53
C TYR A 442 8.97 1.99 1.00
N SER A 443 9.05 0.94 1.81
CA SER A 443 9.07 -0.45 1.33
C SER A 443 7.93 -1.36 1.84
N PRO A 444 7.51 -1.36 3.13
CA PRO A 444 6.51 -2.31 3.61
C PRO A 444 5.06 -1.90 3.33
N GLY A 445 4.74 -0.60 3.41
CA GLY A 445 3.37 -0.09 3.26
C GLY A 445 2.75 -0.31 1.87
N TRP A 446 3.58 -0.60 0.87
CA TRP A 446 3.16 -0.76 -0.53
C TRP A 446 2.73 -2.18 -0.89
N ARG A 447 3.12 -3.19 -0.10
CA ARG A 447 2.71 -4.59 -0.37
C ARG A 447 1.20 -4.78 -0.24
N ILE A 448 0.58 -4.06 0.69
CA ILE A 448 -0.85 -4.20 1.00
C ILE A 448 -1.67 -3.30 0.07
N THR A 449 -1.31 -2.03 -0.11
CA THR A 449 -2.08 -1.03 -0.90
C THR A 449 -2.37 -1.45 -2.36
N ARG A 450 -1.59 -2.37 -2.95
CA ARG A 450 -1.66 -2.73 -4.37
C ARG A 450 -2.67 -3.79 -4.75
N VAL A 451 -3.06 -4.63 -3.82
CA VAL A 451 -4.08 -5.62 -4.15
C VAL A 451 -5.44 -4.92 -4.37
N TRP A 452 -5.61 -3.68 -3.88
CA TRP A 452 -6.80 -2.84 -4.08
C TRP A 452 -7.16 -2.59 -5.55
N HIS A 453 -6.21 -2.14 -6.37
CA HIS A 453 -6.43 -1.95 -7.82
C HIS A 453 -6.47 -3.28 -8.57
N PHE A 454 -5.70 -4.28 -8.14
CA PHE A 454 -5.70 -5.61 -8.76
C PHE A 454 -7.04 -6.33 -8.62
N ARG A 455 -7.72 -6.23 -7.46
CA ARG A 455 -9.07 -6.80 -7.26
C ARG A 455 -10.16 -6.03 -7.99
N ARG A 456 -10.06 -4.69 -8.08
CA ARG A 456 -11.01 -3.88 -8.86
C ARG A 456 -10.90 -4.20 -10.36
N TRP A 457 -9.69 -4.43 -10.85
CA TRP A 457 -9.44 -4.93 -12.21
C TRP A 457 -9.92 -6.38 -12.39
N LEU A 458 -9.67 -7.28 -11.42
CA LEU A 458 -10.16 -8.66 -11.48
C LEU A 458 -11.70 -8.76 -11.46
N MET A 459 -12.39 -7.90 -10.69
CA MET A 459 -13.86 -7.85 -10.65
C MET A 459 -14.47 -7.27 -11.94
N CYS A 460 -13.81 -6.30 -12.58
CA CYS A 460 -14.26 -5.74 -13.86
C CYS A 460 -13.96 -6.63 -15.09
N CYS A 461 -12.96 -7.52 -15.02
CA CYS A 461 -12.61 -8.41 -16.14
C CYS A 461 -13.22 -9.83 -16.06
N LEU A 462 -13.86 -10.20 -14.95
CA LEU A 462 -14.50 -11.51 -14.76
C LEU A 462 -16.04 -11.47 -14.82
N THR A 463 -16.63 -10.33 -15.17
CA THR A 463 -18.04 -10.25 -15.56
C THR A 463 -18.12 -10.20 -17.09
N PRO A 464 -18.64 -11.24 -17.77
CA PRO A 464 -19.01 -11.09 -19.16
C PRO A 464 -20.22 -10.12 -19.25
N PRO A 465 -20.42 -9.44 -20.38
CA PRO A 465 -21.65 -8.67 -20.62
C PRO A 465 -22.92 -9.54 -20.51
#